data_AF-A0A1I7I4T1-F1
#
_entry.id   AF-A0A1I7I4T1-F1
#
_cell.length_a   1.000
_cell.length_b   1.000
_cell.length_c   1.000
_cell.angle_alpha   90.00
_cell.angle_beta   90.00
_cell.angle_gamma   90.00
#
_symmetry.space_group_name_H-M   'P 1'
#
loop_
_entity.id
_entity.type
_entity.pdbx_description
1 polymer ?
#
loop_
_entity_poly.entity_id
_entity_poly.type
_entity_poly.pdbx_seq_one_letter_code
_entity_poly.pdbx_strand_id
1 'polypeptide(L)'
;MKIKTLCLLVLGLFLGYTGFAQNGNGRYFVQLQDGQIYYADKLQFKSPIFKSNYFLLDDSLQFNPSVVNIFQSEDGYFARVEAGKSYDSFAKRITDGPRIDRFFTTRTTYDRYGYSPYGYGYGGPNTSRRRIYFFSKDNGPLYLLEYDNLEMALADNASSMALLGRYKKDKLINTGISIVGAGLLAYGAFSSINNTEETLNGGTNINISPMMYAGAGILGAQLVINLFRKDKLTQAVEVYNYQIKQ
;
A
#
# COMPACT_ATOMS: atom_id res chain seq x y z
N MET A 1 24.87 -41.25 41.98
CA MET A 1 23.64 -40.56 41.51
C MET A 1 23.94 -39.09 41.12
N LYS A 2 24.86 -38.82 40.18
CA LYS A 2 25.30 -37.43 39.86
C LYS A 2 25.53 -37.09 38.37
N ILE A 3 25.51 -38.06 37.46
CA ILE A 3 25.81 -37.83 36.03
C ILE A 3 24.57 -37.48 35.20
N LYS A 4 23.41 -38.08 35.50
CA LYS A 4 22.16 -37.81 34.77
C LYS A 4 21.64 -36.39 34.97
N THR A 5 21.86 -35.82 36.15
CA THR A 5 21.43 -34.44 36.48
C THR A 5 22.32 -33.38 35.84
N LEU A 6 23.61 -33.70 35.57
CA LEU A 6 24.55 -32.79 34.91
C LEU A 6 24.24 -32.65 33.42
N CYS A 7 23.88 -33.74 32.73
CA CYS A 7 23.49 -33.71 31.31
C CYS A 7 22.22 -32.89 31.06
N LEU A 8 21.25 -32.92 31.97
CA LEU A 8 20.02 -32.10 31.84
C LEU A 8 20.27 -30.60 32.01
N LEU A 9 21.26 -30.22 32.82
CA LEU A 9 21.63 -28.82 33.05
C LEU A 9 22.42 -28.23 31.86
N VAL A 10 23.25 -29.04 31.21
CA VAL A 10 23.98 -28.64 29.99
C VAL A 10 23.05 -28.54 28.78
N LEU A 11 22.03 -29.40 28.66
CA LEU A 11 21.05 -29.33 27.57
C LEU A 11 20.13 -28.09 27.68
N GLY A 12 19.87 -27.60 28.89
CA GLY A 12 19.10 -26.37 29.13
C GLY A 12 19.84 -25.08 28.74
N LEU A 13 21.18 -25.09 28.72
CA LEU A 13 21.99 -23.92 28.34
C LEU A 13 22.10 -23.74 26.81
N PHE A 14 21.85 -24.78 26.02
CA PHE A 14 21.87 -24.69 24.55
C PHE A 14 20.54 -24.21 23.94
N LEU A 15 19.45 -24.15 24.71
CA LEU A 15 18.13 -23.70 24.23
C LEU A 15 17.91 -22.18 24.37
N GLY A 16 18.91 -21.42 24.84
CA GLY A 16 18.79 -19.97 25.06
C GLY A 16 19.21 -19.07 23.89
N TYR A 17 19.62 -19.61 22.73
CA TYR A 17 20.32 -18.83 21.70
C TYR A 17 19.50 -18.30 20.52
N THR A 18 18.17 -18.32 20.55
CA THR A 18 17.36 -17.70 19.49
C THR A 18 16.45 -16.62 20.05
N GLY A 19 17.05 -15.44 20.26
CA GLY A 19 16.36 -14.25 20.74
C GLY A 19 16.90 -12.96 20.13
N PHE A 20 17.31 -12.95 18.86
CA PHE A 20 17.58 -11.70 18.13
C PHE A 20 16.28 -11.14 17.56
N ALA A 21 15.47 -10.52 18.42
CA ALA A 21 14.40 -9.64 17.96
C ALA A 21 13.92 -8.78 19.14
N GLN A 22 14.59 -7.63 19.36
CA GLN A 22 13.94 -6.45 19.93
C GLN A 22 14.82 -5.19 19.81
N ASN A 23 14.37 -4.30 18.92
CA ASN A 23 14.31 -2.84 19.04
C ASN A 23 15.58 -2.03 19.37
N GLY A 24 15.97 -1.19 18.39
CA GLY A 24 15.95 0.25 18.65
C GLY A 24 17.24 1.04 18.52
N ASN A 25 18.39 0.41 18.24
CA ASN A 25 19.67 1.10 17.99
C ASN A 25 20.57 0.26 17.06
N GLY A 26 20.01 -0.25 15.97
CA GLY A 26 20.79 -0.91 14.93
C GLY A 26 21.63 0.13 14.20
N ARG A 27 22.95 -0.09 14.09
CA ARG A 27 23.82 0.71 13.22
C ARG A 27 23.17 0.92 11.87
N TYR A 28 23.21 2.14 11.36
CA TYR A 28 22.77 2.41 9.99
C TYR A 28 23.60 1.57 9.04
N PHE A 29 22.98 1.13 7.95
CA PHE A 29 23.70 0.34 6.98
C PHE A 29 23.19 0.54 5.57
N VAL A 30 24.06 0.22 4.63
CA VAL A 30 23.77 0.12 3.21
C VAL A 30 24.20 -1.27 2.77
N GLN A 31 23.26 -2.01 2.19
CA GLN A 31 23.52 -3.26 1.52
C GLN A 31 23.52 -3.03 0.02
N LEU A 32 24.60 -3.43 -0.64
CA LEU A 32 24.76 -3.36 -2.08
C LEU A 32 24.06 -4.54 -2.79
N GLN A 33 23.88 -4.43 -4.11
CA GLN A 33 23.29 -5.48 -4.94
C GLN A 33 24.11 -6.78 -4.98
N ASP A 34 25.42 -6.70 -4.75
CA ASP A 34 26.29 -7.86 -4.60
C ASP A 34 26.19 -8.53 -3.22
N GLY A 35 25.34 -7.98 -2.33
CA GLY A 35 25.11 -8.48 -0.98
C GLY A 35 26.05 -7.90 0.08
N GLN A 36 27.06 -7.10 -0.28
CA GLN A 36 27.96 -6.49 0.69
C GLN A 36 27.24 -5.48 1.59
N ILE A 37 27.49 -5.52 2.89
CA ILE A 37 26.86 -4.64 3.88
C ILE A 37 27.92 -3.72 4.49
N TYR A 38 27.67 -2.41 4.39
CA TYR A 38 28.47 -1.37 5.00
C TYR A 38 27.69 -0.76 6.15
N TYR A 39 28.25 -0.85 7.36
CA TYR A 39 27.69 -0.21 8.54
C TYR A 39 28.27 1.19 8.71
N ALA A 40 27.46 2.09 9.25
CA ALA A 40 27.82 3.48 9.54
C ALA A 40 27.11 3.94 10.82
N ASP A 41 27.71 4.91 11.50
CA ASP A 41 27.07 5.63 12.61
C ASP A 41 26.17 6.75 12.08
N LYS A 42 26.40 7.19 10.83
CA LYS A 42 25.60 8.20 10.15
C LYS A 42 25.38 7.85 8.67
N LEU A 43 24.12 7.82 8.26
CA LEU A 43 23.72 7.60 6.86
C LEU A 43 22.92 8.79 6.34
N GLN A 44 23.36 9.41 5.23
CA GLN A 44 22.65 10.52 4.59
C GLN A 44 22.39 10.25 3.12
N PHE A 45 21.17 10.53 2.66
CA PHE A 45 20.86 10.57 1.23
C PHE A 45 20.98 12.01 0.71
N LYS A 46 21.87 12.23 -0.26
CA LYS A 46 22.11 13.54 -0.86
C LYS A 46 21.61 13.57 -2.30
N SER A 47 20.87 14.61 -2.64
CA SER A 47 20.38 14.90 -4.00
C SER A 47 20.82 16.29 -4.45
N PRO A 48 22.08 16.45 -4.90
CA PRO A 48 22.56 17.73 -5.40
C PRO A 48 21.89 18.09 -6.73
N ILE A 49 21.65 19.38 -6.96
CA ILE A 49 20.90 19.88 -8.13
C ILE A 49 21.60 19.55 -9.46
N PHE A 50 22.93 19.45 -9.48
CA PHE A 50 23.73 19.23 -10.70
C PHE A 50 24.56 17.94 -10.69
N LYS A 51 24.40 17.07 -9.68
CA LYS A 51 25.15 15.82 -9.58
C LYS A 51 24.20 14.64 -9.39
N SER A 52 24.67 13.44 -9.66
CA SER A 52 23.93 12.22 -9.32
C SER A 52 23.68 12.17 -7.81
N ASN A 53 22.52 11.63 -7.44
CA ASN A 53 22.21 11.30 -6.05
C ASN A 53 23.26 10.32 -5.49
N TYR A 54 23.52 10.34 -4.20
CA TYR A 54 24.41 9.40 -3.52
C TYR A 54 24.04 9.22 -2.04
N PHE A 55 24.35 8.04 -1.51
CA PHE A 55 24.38 7.78 -0.08
C PHE A 55 25.76 8.15 0.46
N LEU A 56 25.80 8.87 1.58
CA LEU A 56 27.01 9.27 2.30
C LEU A 56 27.01 8.59 3.67
N LEU A 57 28.03 7.77 3.91
CA LEU A 57 28.26 7.03 5.16
C LEU A 57 29.44 7.68 5.90
N ASP A 58 29.24 8.00 7.17
CA ASP A 58 30.25 8.58 8.07
C ASP A 58 31.08 9.71 7.42
N ASP A 59 30.39 10.55 6.65
CA ASP A 59 30.92 11.73 5.94
C ASP A 59 32.08 11.45 4.93
N SER A 60 32.36 10.19 4.59
CA SER A 60 33.49 9.81 3.71
C SER A 60 33.11 8.84 2.59
N LEU A 61 32.39 7.77 2.91
CA LEU A 61 32.05 6.70 1.98
C LEU A 61 30.81 7.08 1.16
N GLN A 62 30.93 7.01 -0.17
CA GLN A 62 29.85 7.37 -1.09
C GLN A 62 29.42 6.18 -1.94
N PHE A 63 28.11 5.92 -1.97
CA PHE A 63 27.52 4.91 -2.84
C PHE A 63 26.48 5.52 -3.77
N ASN A 64 26.56 5.17 -5.06
CA ASN A 64 25.51 5.53 -6.01
C ASN A 64 24.22 4.78 -5.63
N PRO A 65 23.04 5.41 -5.68
CA PRO A 65 21.81 4.73 -5.39
C PRO A 65 21.59 3.53 -6.28
N SER A 66 22.07 3.50 -7.54
CA SER A 66 21.91 2.36 -8.44
C SER A 66 22.47 1.04 -7.90
N VAL A 67 23.54 1.07 -7.09
CA VAL A 67 24.19 -0.13 -6.55
C VAL A 67 23.62 -0.58 -5.20
N VAL A 68 22.78 0.23 -4.56
CA VAL A 68 22.22 -0.07 -3.23
C VAL A 68 20.97 -0.93 -3.34
N ASN A 69 20.92 -2.08 -2.71
CA ASN A 69 19.71 -2.92 -2.67
C ASN A 69 18.81 -2.54 -1.49
N ILE A 70 19.37 -2.44 -0.30
CA ILE A 70 18.66 -2.17 0.95
C ILE A 70 19.45 -1.14 1.74
N PHE A 71 18.77 -0.31 2.52
CA PHE A 71 19.44 0.51 3.52
C PHE A 71 18.56 0.74 4.76
N GLN A 72 19.21 1.00 5.88
CA GLN A 72 18.59 1.42 7.12
C GLN A 72 19.09 2.82 7.47
N SER A 73 18.18 3.79 7.53
CA SER A 73 18.44 5.14 8.01
C SER A 73 17.65 5.43 9.29
N GLU A 74 17.80 6.65 9.81
CA GLU A 74 17.00 7.17 10.92
C GLU A 74 15.49 7.11 10.63
N ASP A 75 15.11 7.33 9.37
CA ASP A 75 13.70 7.26 8.94
C ASP A 75 13.15 5.83 8.95
N GLY A 76 14.00 4.80 8.90
CA GLY A 76 13.60 3.40 8.92
C GLY A 76 14.34 2.53 7.91
N TYR A 77 13.75 1.36 7.64
CA TYR A 77 14.27 0.39 6.68
C TYR A 77 13.71 0.64 5.29
N PHE A 78 14.56 0.56 4.27
CA PHE A 78 14.19 0.76 2.87
C PHE A 78 14.73 -0.36 1.99
N ALA A 79 13.92 -0.83 1.05
CA ALA A 79 14.30 -1.82 0.05
C ALA A 79 14.09 -1.27 -1.36
N ARG A 80 14.97 -1.65 -2.28
CA ARG A 80 14.88 -1.27 -3.69
C ARG A 80 13.64 -1.85 -4.33
N VAL A 81 12.93 -1.00 -5.08
CA VAL A 81 11.87 -1.42 -5.99
C VAL A 81 12.49 -1.62 -7.37
N GLU A 82 12.13 -2.69 -8.08
CA GLU A 82 12.54 -2.85 -9.48
C GLU A 82 12.08 -1.63 -10.30
N ALA A 83 13.02 -1.03 -11.02
CA ALA A 83 12.84 0.27 -11.65
C ALA A 83 11.84 0.20 -12.83
N GLY A 84 10.55 0.32 -12.53
CA GLY A 84 9.55 0.84 -13.47
C GLY A 84 9.64 2.36 -13.55
N LYS A 85 9.45 2.92 -14.75
CA LYS A 85 9.73 4.32 -15.22
C LYS A 85 9.24 5.52 -14.36
N SER A 86 8.77 5.36 -13.12
CA SER A 86 8.14 6.44 -12.34
C SER A 86 8.24 6.31 -10.80
N TYR A 87 9.04 5.39 -10.25
CA TYR A 87 9.10 5.18 -8.78
C TYR A 87 10.33 5.83 -8.15
N ASP A 88 10.19 6.33 -6.91
CA ASP A 88 11.33 6.48 -6.01
C ASP A 88 12.01 5.10 -5.95
N SER A 89 13.33 5.07 -6.11
CA SER A 89 14.11 3.82 -6.24
C SER A 89 13.99 2.87 -5.05
N PHE A 90 13.35 3.30 -3.96
CA PHE A 90 13.22 2.59 -2.70
C PHE A 90 11.81 2.71 -2.11
N ALA A 91 11.37 1.65 -1.43
CA ALA A 91 10.15 1.62 -0.64
C ALA A 91 10.50 1.45 0.84
N LYS A 92 9.81 2.21 1.70
CA LYS A 92 9.96 2.19 3.17
C LYS A 92 9.17 1.04 3.78
N ARG A 93 9.78 0.27 4.68
CA ARG A 93 9.10 -0.79 5.45
C ARG A 93 8.08 -0.17 6.42
N ILE A 94 6.87 -0.71 6.45
CA ILE A 94 5.78 -0.32 7.35
C ILE A 94 5.52 -1.40 8.38
N THR A 95 5.65 -2.66 7.97
CA THR A 95 5.39 -3.81 8.83
C THR A 95 6.53 -4.79 8.65
N ASP A 96 7.12 -5.18 9.78
CA ASP A 96 8.10 -6.24 9.90
C ASP A 96 7.39 -7.51 10.33
N GLY A 97 7.32 -8.50 9.44
CA GLY A 97 6.59 -9.74 9.64
C GLY A 97 7.52 -10.95 9.66
N PRO A 98 7.12 -12.06 10.32
CA PRO A 98 7.96 -13.27 10.38
C PRO A 98 8.25 -13.88 9.00
N ARG A 99 7.35 -13.67 8.03
CA ARG A 99 7.56 -14.12 6.64
C ARG A 99 7.22 -13.07 5.61
N ILE A 100 6.26 -12.18 5.88
CA ILE A 100 5.88 -11.13 4.92
C ILE A 100 6.11 -9.75 5.51
N ASP A 101 7.00 -9.02 4.86
CA ASP A 101 7.23 -7.61 5.13
C ASP A 101 6.41 -6.74 4.20
N ARG A 102 5.91 -5.61 4.71
CA ARG A 102 5.14 -4.65 3.92
C ARG A 102 5.90 -3.36 3.75
N PHE A 103 5.83 -2.80 2.56
CA PHE A 103 6.52 -1.57 2.20
C PHE A 103 5.58 -0.60 1.51
N PHE A 104 5.96 0.67 1.46
CA PHE A 104 5.33 1.66 0.59
C PHE A 104 6.35 2.58 -0.05
N THR A 105 6.04 3.02 -1.25
CA THR A 105 6.66 4.20 -1.86
C THR A 105 5.58 5.22 -2.18
N THR A 106 5.98 6.43 -2.54
CA THR A 106 5.03 7.46 -2.92
C THR A 106 5.26 7.91 -4.35
N ARG A 107 4.18 7.94 -5.14
CA ARG A 107 4.20 8.43 -6.50
C ARG A 107 3.54 9.80 -6.55
N THR A 108 4.29 10.79 -7.00
CA THR A 108 3.78 12.11 -7.32
C THR A 108 3.47 12.16 -8.81
N THR A 109 2.21 12.41 -9.14
CA THR A 109 1.75 12.60 -10.53
C THR A 109 1.46 14.08 -10.72
N TYR A 110 2.01 14.64 -11.79
CA TYR A 110 1.76 16.02 -12.21
C TYR A 110 0.77 15.99 -13.36
N ASP A 111 -0.52 16.13 -13.07
CA ASP A 111 -1.53 16.22 -14.11
C ASP A 111 -1.58 17.66 -14.64
N ARG A 112 -1.13 17.84 -15.88
CA ARG A 112 -1.04 19.15 -16.55
C ARG A 112 -2.38 19.63 -17.13
N TYR A 113 -3.42 18.80 -17.12
CA TYR A 113 -4.74 19.10 -17.68
C TYR A 113 -5.86 18.53 -16.80
N GLY A 114 -6.14 19.19 -15.68
CA GLY A 114 -7.35 18.92 -14.90
C GLY A 114 -8.57 19.54 -15.57
N TYR A 115 -9.35 18.74 -16.30
CA TYR A 115 -10.68 19.15 -16.74
C TYR A 115 -11.62 19.16 -15.52
N SER A 116 -12.01 20.34 -15.05
CA SER A 116 -13.03 20.48 -14.00
C SER A 116 -14.42 20.27 -14.62
N PRO A 117 -15.21 19.27 -14.18
CA PRO A 117 -16.57 19.05 -14.68
C PRO A 117 -17.58 20.10 -14.21
N TYR A 118 -17.21 20.97 -13.27
CA TYR A 118 -17.97 22.15 -12.89
C TYR A 118 -17.28 23.35 -13.52
N GLY A 119 -17.77 23.73 -14.70
CA GLY A 119 -17.19 24.80 -15.52
C GLY A 119 -17.22 26.13 -14.79
N TYR A 120 -16.13 26.48 -14.12
CA TYR A 120 -15.63 27.84 -13.85
C TYR A 120 -14.29 27.68 -13.12
N GLY A 121 -13.16 27.83 -13.83
CA GLY A 121 -11.85 27.96 -13.21
C GLY A 121 -10.73 27.31 -14.01
N TYR A 122 -9.76 28.14 -14.42
CA TYR A 122 -8.41 27.70 -14.80
C TYR A 122 -7.79 26.91 -13.64
N GLY A 123 -7.95 25.59 -13.65
CA GLY A 123 -7.33 24.70 -12.67
C GLY A 123 -5.84 24.62 -12.93
N GLY A 124 -5.03 25.17 -12.02
CA GLY A 124 -3.58 25.01 -12.03
C GLY A 124 -3.16 23.53 -11.96
N PRO A 125 -1.85 23.23 -12.16
CA PRO A 125 -1.36 21.86 -12.16
C PRO A 125 -1.71 21.16 -10.85
N ASN A 126 -2.60 20.16 -10.93
CA ASN A 126 -2.95 19.35 -9.77
C ASN A 126 -1.84 18.32 -9.56
N THR A 127 -1.15 18.47 -8.43
CA THR A 127 -0.16 17.48 -7.98
C THR A 127 -0.89 16.45 -7.12
N SER A 128 -1.03 15.23 -7.62
CA SER A 128 -1.63 14.13 -6.87
C SER A 128 -0.53 13.22 -6.32
N ARG A 129 -0.54 13.00 -5.01
CA ARG A 129 0.44 12.14 -4.32
C ARG A 129 -0.24 10.86 -3.86
N ARG A 130 0.09 9.72 -4.47
CA ARG A 130 -0.49 8.41 -4.16
C ARG A 130 0.56 7.46 -3.57
N ARG A 131 0.21 6.78 -2.47
CA ARG A 131 1.04 5.68 -1.93
C ARG A 131 0.83 4.41 -2.74
N ILE A 132 1.92 3.73 -3.03
CA ILE A 132 1.96 2.43 -3.68
C ILE A 132 2.55 1.45 -2.67
N TYR A 133 1.85 0.36 -2.45
CA TYR A 133 2.22 -0.63 -1.44
C TYR A 133 2.87 -1.85 -2.09
N PHE A 134 3.86 -2.40 -1.42
CA PHE A 134 4.58 -3.59 -1.82
C PHE A 134 4.65 -4.58 -0.66
N PHE A 135 4.98 -5.82 -0.97
CA PHE A 135 5.35 -6.82 0.02
C PHE A 135 6.56 -7.61 -0.44
N SER A 136 7.33 -8.14 0.50
CA SER A 136 8.35 -9.17 0.27
C SER A 136 7.96 -10.40 1.09
N LYS A 137 8.06 -11.59 0.49
CA LYS A 137 7.89 -12.87 1.19
C LYS A 137 9.26 -13.52 1.36
N ASP A 138 9.56 -13.97 2.58
CA ASP A 138 10.78 -14.70 2.94
C ASP A 138 12.08 -13.96 2.53
N ASN A 139 12.12 -12.62 2.70
CA ASN A 139 13.20 -11.73 2.25
C ASN A 139 13.47 -11.76 0.73
N GLY A 140 12.50 -12.21 -0.07
CA GLY A 140 12.56 -12.19 -1.53
C GLY A 140 12.36 -10.79 -2.14
N PRO A 141 12.22 -10.70 -3.46
CA PRO A 141 12.00 -9.42 -4.15
C PRO A 141 10.68 -8.75 -3.73
N LEU A 142 10.60 -7.44 -3.97
CA LEU A 142 9.39 -6.67 -3.71
C LEU A 142 8.35 -6.87 -4.82
N TYR A 143 7.16 -7.32 -4.44
CA TYR A 143 6.00 -7.41 -5.31
C TYR A 143 4.97 -6.35 -4.95
N LEU A 144 4.17 -5.91 -5.92
CA LEU A 144 3.04 -5.01 -5.66
C LEU A 144 2.03 -5.70 -4.73
N LEU A 145 1.52 -4.95 -3.74
CA LEU A 145 0.48 -5.41 -2.82
C LEU A 145 -0.89 -5.43 -3.51
N GLU A 146 -1.04 -6.35 -4.46
CA GLU A 146 -2.23 -6.56 -5.27
C GLU A 146 -2.76 -7.98 -5.08
N TYR A 147 -4.03 -8.18 -5.40
CA TYR A 147 -4.72 -9.46 -5.20
C TYR A 147 -3.96 -10.61 -5.88
N ASP A 148 -3.56 -10.47 -7.15
CA ASP A 148 -2.96 -11.56 -7.93
C ASP A 148 -1.62 -12.02 -7.33
N ASN A 149 -0.77 -11.06 -6.92
CA ASN A 149 0.51 -11.36 -6.29
C ASN A 149 0.31 -11.99 -4.90
N LEU A 150 -0.65 -11.49 -4.12
CA LEU A 150 -0.97 -12.02 -2.80
C LEU A 150 -1.63 -13.40 -2.86
N GLU A 151 -2.46 -13.67 -3.87
CA GLU A 151 -3.08 -14.98 -4.08
C GLU A 151 -2.01 -16.05 -4.29
N MET A 152 -0.98 -15.73 -5.08
CA MET A 152 0.17 -16.62 -5.27
C MET A 152 1.03 -16.73 -4.00
N ALA A 153 1.32 -15.61 -3.35
CA ALA A 153 2.20 -15.58 -2.18
C ALA A 153 1.58 -16.20 -0.92
N LEU A 154 0.25 -16.20 -0.79
CA LEU A 154 -0.48 -16.70 0.38
C LEU A 154 -1.18 -18.04 0.11
N ALA A 155 -0.90 -18.69 -1.02
CA ALA A 155 -1.56 -19.92 -1.45
C ALA A 155 -1.41 -21.09 -0.45
N ASP A 156 -0.36 -21.06 0.36
CA ASP A 156 -0.07 -22.02 1.43
C ASP A 156 -0.90 -21.79 2.71
N ASN A 157 -1.78 -20.78 2.75
CA ASN A 157 -2.58 -20.44 3.91
C ASN A 157 -4.08 -20.29 3.61
N ALA A 158 -4.87 -21.28 4.03
CA ALA A 158 -6.31 -21.29 3.78
C ALA A 158 -7.07 -20.10 4.41
N SER A 159 -6.64 -19.61 5.58
CA SER A 159 -7.30 -18.48 6.26
C SER A 159 -7.09 -17.16 5.53
N SER A 160 -5.86 -16.89 5.08
CA SER A 160 -5.54 -15.74 4.24
C SER A 160 -6.24 -15.81 2.88
N MET A 161 -6.28 -17.00 2.26
CA MET A 161 -6.99 -17.21 1.00
C MET A 161 -8.49 -16.96 1.11
N ALA A 162 -9.12 -17.28 2.25
CA ALA A 162 -10.53 -16.96 2.48
C ALA A 162 -10.77 -15.43 2.52
N LEU A 163 -9.84 -14.66 3.09
CA LEU A 163 -9.92 -13.19 3.09
C LEU A 163 -9.72 -12.59 1.69
N LEU A 164 -8.78 -13.13 0.91
CA LEU A 164 -8.60 -12.76 -0.49
C LEU A 164 -9.85 -13.06 -1.32
N GLY A 165 -10.44 -14.24 -1.17
CA GLY A 165 -11.69 -14.60 -1.85
C GLY A 165 -12.85 -13.64 -1.52
N ARG A 166 -12.94 -13.20 -0.25
CA ARG A 166 -13.90 -12.16 0.16
C ARG A 166 -13.58 -10.79 -0.43
N TYR A 167 -12.31 -10.44 -0.63
CA TYR A 167 -11.92 -9.21 -1.32
C TYR A 167 -12.39 -9.21 -2.77
N LYS A 168 -12.17 -10.32 -3.50
CA LYS A 168 -12.61 -10.45 -4.90
C LYS A 168 -14.13 -10.32 -5.03
N LYS A 169 -14.89 -11.00 -4.17
CA LYS A 169 -16.36 -10.92 -4.13
C LYS A 169 -16.84 -9.51 -3.83
N ASP A 170 -16.28 -8.85 -2.81
CA ASP A 170 -16.61 -7.47 -2.48
C ASP A 170 -16.35 -6.50 -3.63
N LYS A 171 -15.23 -6.67 -4.33
CA LYS A 171 -14.87 -5.83 -5.49
C LYS A 171 -15.93 -5.96 -6.59
N LEU A 172 -16.34 -7.19 -6.91
CA LEU A 172 -17.39 -7.45 -7.89
C LEU A 172 -18.75 -6.85 -7.46
N ILE A 173 -19.14 -7.05 -6.20
CA ILE A 173 -20.39 -6.49 -5.66
C ILE A 173 -20.37 -4.96 -5.71
N ASN A 174 -19.29 -4.33 -5.22
CA ASN A 174 -19.14 -2.88 -5.25
C ASN A 174 -19.23 -2.35 -6.69
N THR A 175 -18.55 -2.99 -7.65
CA THR A 175 -18.63 -2.61 -9.06
C THR A 175 -20.05 -2.73 -9.60
N GLY A 176 -20.75 -3.83 -9.31
CA GLY A 176 -22.14 -4.03 -9.71
C GLY A 176 -23.07 -2.95 -9.14
N ILE A 177 -22.96 -2.66 -7.83
CA ILE A 177 -23.74 -1.61 -7.17
C ILE A 177 -23.45 -0.24 -7.78
N SER A 178 -22.18 0.08 -8.05
CA SER A 178 -21.82 1.35 -8.68
C SER A 178 -22.41 1.50 -10.09
N ILE A 179 -22.39 0.43 -10.91
CA ILE A 179 -23.00 0.44 -12.24
C ILE A 179 -24.50 0.65 -12.15
N VAL A 180 -25.18 -0.07 -11.24
CA VAL A 180 -26.63 0.09 -11.02
C VAL A 180 -26.97 1.50 -10.54
N GLY A 181 -26.25 2.01 -9.55
CA GLY A 181 -26.46 3.37 -9.01
C GLY A 181 -26.25 4.46 -10.07
N ALA A 182 -25.18 4.35 -10.86
CA ALA A 182 -24.92 5.27 -11.97
C ALA A 182 -26.00 5.18 -13.07
N GLY A 183 -26.44 3.97 -13.40
CA GLY A 183 -27.53 3.75 -14.37
C GLY A 183 -28.85 4.36 -13.92
N LEU A 184 -29.22 4.17 -12.64
CA LEU A 184 -30.42 4.78 -12.05
C LEU A 184 -30.34 6.30 -12.01
N LEU A 185 -29.17 6.86 -11.68
CA LEU A 185 -28.94 8.31 -11.73
C LEU A 185 -29.11 8.86 -13.14
N ALA A 186 -28.47 8.23 -14.13
CA ALA A 186 -28.57 8.65 -15.52
C ALA A 186 -30.02 8.57 -16.01
N TYR A 187 -30.71 7.45 -15.77
CA TYR A 187 -32.11 7.27 -16.13
C TYR A 187 -33.03 8.28 -15.43
N GLY A 188 -32.84 8.51 -14.13
CA GLY A 188 -33.59 9.49 -13.36
C GLY A 188 -33.40 10.92 -13.88
N ALA A 189 -32.18 11.29 -14.28
CA ALA A 189 -31.88 12.57 -14.92
C ALA A 189 -32.60 12.72 -16.26
N PHE A 190 -32.51 11.72 -17.15
CA PHE A 190 -33.21 11.73 -18.43
C PHE A 190 -34.73 11.81 -18.28
N SER A 191 -35.29 11.04 -17.35
CA SER A 191 -36.73 11.07 -17.06
C SER A 191 -37.17 12.41 -16.47
N SER A 192 -36.35 13.05 -15.64
CA SER A 192 -36.66 14.37 -15.06
C SER A 192 -36.67 15.48 -16.11
N ILE A 193 -35.72 15.44 -17.06
CA ILE A 193 -35.65 16.40 -18.18
C ILE A 193 -36.87 16.21 -19.10
N ASN A 194 -37.25 14.98 -19.42
CA ASN A 194 -38.39 14.71 -20.31
C ASN A 194 -39.76 15.03 -19.69
N ASN A 195 -39.86 15.00 -18.36
CA ASN A 195 -41.10 15.28 -17.61
C ASN A 195 -41.14 16.72 -17.06
N THR A 196 -40.27 17.61 -17.54
CA THR A 196 -40.33 19.04 -17.20
C THR A 196 -41.44 19.68 -18.02
N GLU A 197 -42.59 19.93 -17.40
CA GLU A 197 -43.67 20.70 -18.02
C GLU A 197 -43.39 22.20 -17.86
N GLU A 198 -43.30 22.92 -18.98
CA GLU A 198 -43.29 24.39 -18.98
C GLU A 198 -44.69 24.91 -18.63
N THR A 199 -44.88 25.32 -17.38
CA THR A 199 -46.08 26.06 -16.99
C THR A 199 -46.07 27.44 -17.64
N LEU A 200 -47.15 27.80 -18.35
CA LEU A 200 -47.35 29.06 -19.12
C LEU A 200 -47.17 30.39 -18.34
N ASN A 201 -46.80 30.34 -17.06
CA ASN A 201 -46.59 31.50 -16.17
C ASN A 201 -45.18 31.51 -15.54
N GLY A 202 -44.13 31.16 -16.29
CA GLY A 202 -42.73 31.43 -15.92
C GLY A 202 -42.16 30.67 -14.71
N GLY A 203 -42.92 29.75 -14.11
CA GLY A 203 -42.47 28.85 -13.06
C GLY A 203 -42.11 27.48 -13.63
N THR A 204 -40.83 27.13 -13.63
CA THR A 204 -40.35 25.78 -13.94
C THR A 204 -40.56 24.85 -12.75
N ASN A 205 -41.58 23.98 -12.81
CA ASN A 205 -41.75 22.92 -11.82
C ASN A 205 -40.89 21.71 -12.24
N ILE A 206 -39.70 21.61 -11.65
CA ILE A 206 -38.78 20.49 -11.91
C ILE A 206 -39.30 19.26 -11.17
N ASN A 207 -39.85 18.28 -11.90
CA ASN A 207 -40.24 17.00 -11.34
C ASN A 207 -39.04 16.04 -11.32
N ILE A 208 -38.41 15.90 -10.16
CA ILE A 208 -37.24 15.02 -9.98
C ILE A 208 -37.71 13.56 -9.88
N SER A 209 -37.22 12.71 -10.78
CA SER A 209 -37.56 11.29 -10.77
C SER A 209 -37.13 10.60 -9.47
N PRO A 210 -37.99 9.76 -8.84
CA PRO A 210 -37.61 8.94 -7.68
C PRO A 210 -36.35 8.09 -7.89
N MET A 211 -36.06 7.73 -9.15
CA MET A 211 -34.85 6.98 -9.51
C MET A 211 -33.57 7.79 -9.29
N MET A 212 -33.63 9.12 -9.41
CA MET A 212 -32.49 9.98 -9.12
C MET A 212 -32.14 9.94 -7.63
N TYR A 213 -33.14 10.02 -6.75
CA TYR A 213 -32.93 9.88 -5.31
C TYR A 213 -32.43 8.48 -4.94
N ALA A 214 -32.98 7.43 -5.56
CA ALA A 214 -32.53 6.05 -5.34
C ALA A 214 -31.06 5.86 -5.77
N GLY A 215 -30.69 6.34 -6.96
CA GLY A 215 -29.31 6.27 -7.46
C GLY A 215 -28.33 7.05 -6.56
N ALA A 216 -28.71 8.25 -6.12
CA ALA A 216 -27.90 9.07 -5.21
C ALA A 216 -27.73 8.39 -3.85
N GLY A 217 -28.80 7.81 -3.30
CA GLY A 217 -28.78 7.07 -2.04
C GLY A 217 -27.87 5.85 -2.10
N ILE A 218 -27.94 5.07 -3.18
CA ILE A 218 -27.08 3.88 -3.39
C ILE A 218 -25.60 4.28 -3.46
N LEU A 219 -25.25 5.28 -4.28
CA LEU A 219 -23.86 5.71 -4.40
C LEU A 219 -23.34 6.39 -3.11
N GLY A 220 -24.18 7.16 -2.43
CA GLY A 220 -23.85 7.76 -1.14
C GLY A 220 -23.55 6.70 -0.08
N ALA A 221 -24.41 5.68 0.05
CA ALA A 221 -24.18 4.56 0.95
C ALA A 221 -22.90 3.81 0.62
N GLN A 222 -22.62 3.58 -0.67
CA GLN A 222 -21.40 2.92 -1.13
C GLN A 222 -20.14 3.69 -0.73
N LEU A 223 -20.15 5.02 -0.84
CA LEU A 223 -19.01 5.87 -0.47
C LEU A 223 -18.72 5.79 1.03
N VAL A 224 -19.75 5.89 1.86
CA VAL A 224 -19.63 5.76 3.33
C VAL A 224 -19.09 4.38 3.71
N ILE A 225 -19.65 3.31 3.15
CA ILE A 225 -19.19 1.94 3.41
C ILE A 225 -17.72 1.77 3.01
N ASN A 226 -17.31 2.30 1.85
CA ASN A 226 -15.93 2.19 1.39
C ASN A 226 -14.95 2.99 2.25
N LEU A 227 -15.38 4.08 2.88
CA LEU A 227 -14.53 4.91 3.76
C LEU A 227 -14.13 4.18 5.05
N PHE A 228 -15.06 3.39 5.63
CA PHE A 228 -14.83 2.67 6.88
C PHE A 228 -14.36 1.23 6.70
N ARG A 229 -14.30 0.72 5.46
CA ARG A 229 -13.89 -0.66 5.20
C ARG A 229 -12.37 -0.79 5.34
N LYS A 230 -11.92 -1.63 6.28
CA LYS A 230 -10.52 -2.03 6.38
C LYS A 230 -10.07 -2.77 5.13
N ASP A 231 -8.84 -2.52 4.69
CA ASP A 231 -8.26 -3.19 3.54
C ASP A 231 -8.09 -4.70 3.83
N LYS A 232 -8.79 -5.53 3.05
CA LYS A 232 -8.77 -6.99 3.20
C LYS A 232 -7.46 -7.61 2.72
N LEU A 233 -6.75 -6.97 1.79
CA LEU A 233 -5.43 -7.44 1.35
C LEU A 233 -4.42 -7.34 2.50
N THR A 234 -4.43 -6.19 3.19
CA THR A 234 -3.64 -5.99 4.42
C THR A 234 -3.99 -7.02 5.50
N GLN A 235 -5.28 -7.25 5.76
CA GLN A 235 -5.71 -8.26 6.75
C GLN A 235 -5.27 -9.68 6.38
N ALA A 236 -5.28 -10.06 5.09
CA ALA A 236 -4.83 -11.37 4.65
C ALA A 236 -3.33 -11.60 4.97
N VAL A 237 -2.51 -10.55 4.80
CA VAL A 237 -1.09 -10.58 5.18
C VAL A 237 -0.91 -10.66 6.70
N GLU A 238 -1.70 -9.91 7.47
CA GLU A 238 -1.65 -9.93 8.93
C GLU A 238 -2.00 -11.31 9.49
N VAL A 239 -3.06 -11.94 8.98
CA VAL A 239 -3.47 -13.30 9.37
C VAL A 239 -2.38 -14.32 9.05
N TYR A 240 -1.76 -14.21 7.88
CA TYR A 240 -0.67 -15.09 7.47
C TYR A 240 0.51 -15.01 8.44
N ASN A 241 0.98 -13.79 8.70
CA ASN A 241 2.08 -13.53 9.61
C ASN A 241 1.76 -13.95 11.05
N TYR A 242 0.50 -13.81 11.49
CA TYR A 242 0.08 -14.22 12.82
C TYR A 242 0.11 -15.73 13.02
N GLN A 243 -0.40 -16.51 12.06
CA GLN A 243 -0.49 -17.96 12.18
C GLN A 243 0.87 -18.65 12.20
N ILE A 244 1.89 -18.05 11.60
CA ILE A 244 3.24 -18.61 11.54
C ILE A 244 4.04 -18.32 12.82
N LYS A 245 3.59 -17.33 13.60
CA LYS A 245 4.19 -17.02 14.90
C LYS A 245 3.73 -17.98 16.01
N GLN A 246 2.63 -18.70 15.80
CA GLN A 246 2.10 -19.71 16.72
C GLN A 246 2.77 -21.07 16.49
#